data_AF-L0A9T8-F1
#
_entry.id   AF-L0A9T8-F1
#
_cell.length_a   1.000
_cell.length_b   1.000
_cell.length_c   1.000
_cell.angle_alpha   90.00
_cell.angle_beta   90.00
_cell.angle_gamma   90.00
#
_symmetry.space_group_name_H-M   'P 1'
#
loop_
_entity.id
_entity.type
_entity.pdbx_description
1 polymer ?
#
loop_
_entity_poly.entity_id
_entity_poly.type
_entity_poly.pdbx_seq_one_letter_code
_entity_poly.pdbx_strand_id
1 'polypeptide(L)'
;MIGKIFLIFSLFLIAFGISFKIIDFLVISSLILTFSIIDYLSIRKPRFYLKPLINYLEMKRGEEYSLILHIEGDRKGEELIPPFSFCKINEDNSKNSFIMIIKPNKSGIYELNSLKVKKKSFLFEKTFLVNVNPPVKFSVYPKSLTKIREFLSLGIGYTNPSNITGLGEEYAYTDELRSGDDTRRIDWKKTAKTGKIMVKKFYWDLYGGSSIIIDLESTDENSADDIATEALNALRFSYYMNSKVYIYDGEKIKSVNKNIYNALLLILDMLKKYYPEYNRLLDYYKKKTEKIKENIKDLDYMRSGDTKVIIVSQLLSDLIFKIKELFNEKVMGIIIQPSKPWIYIDDIEVSYNIRKRYEINYEYAKNNGFEIFKSFNEIGGLNE
;
A
#
# COMPACT_ATOMS: atom_id res chain seq x y z
N MET A 1 28.96 -15.07 -19.45
CA MET A 1 29.23 -16.34 -20.19
C MET A 1 30.40 -16.18 -21.15
N ILE A 2 30.47 -15.06 -21.88
CA ILE A 2 31.53 -14.73 -22.85
C ILE A 2 32.95 -14.90 -22.30
N GLY A 3 33.27 -14.34 -21.12
CA GLY A 3 34.62 -14.46 -20.56
C GLY A 3 35.09 -15.88 -20.24
N LYS A 4 34.17 -16.79 -19.87
CA LYS A 4 34.52 -18.21 -19.68
C LYS A 4 34.89 -18.87 -21.00
N ILE A 5 34.18 -18.55 -22.08
CA ILE A 5 34.48 -19.05 -23.42
C ILE A 5 35.85 -18.54 -23.87
N PHE A 6 36.15 -17.25 -23.65
CA PHE A 6 37.46 -16.67 -23.95
C PHE A 6 38.61 -17.36 -23.21
N LEU A 7 38.44 -17.67 -21.92
CA LEU A 7 39.44 -18.42 -21.14
C LEU A 7 39.62 -19.86 -21.63
N ILE A 8 38.53 -20.56 -21.95
CA ILE A 8 38.61 -21.93 -22.48
C ILE A 8 39.29 -21.92 -23.85
N PHE A 9 38.95 -20.95 -24.70
CA PHE A 9 39.55 -20.80 -26.01
C PHE A 9 41.04 -20.46 -25.93
N SER A 10 41.46 -19.57 -25.02
CA SER A 10 42.88 -19.27 -24.85
C SER A 10 43.66 -20.49 -24.36
N LEU A 11 43.12 -21.26 -23.41
CA LEU A 11 43.72 -22.53 -22.96
C LEU A 11 43.82 -23.57 -24.08
N PHE A 12 42.79 -23.67 -24.92
CA PHE A 12 42.80 -24.55 -26.09
C PHE A 12 43.90 -24.15 -27.09
N LEU A 13 44.03 -22.85 -27.40
CA LEU A 13 45.09 -22.34 -28.28
C LEU A 13 46.50 -22.60 -27.70
N ILE A 14 46.68 -22.49 -26.39
CA ILE A 14 47.95 -22.84 -25.72
C ILE A 14 48.26 -24.32 -25.93
N ALA A 15 47.30 -25.21 -25.64
CA ALA A 15 47.48 -26.64 -25.79
C ALA A 15 47.79 -27.05 -27.23
N PHE A 16 47.11 -26.41 -28.20
CA PHE A 16 47.36 -26.61 -29.62
C PHE A 16 48.76 -26.11 -30.03
N GLY A 17 49.15 -24.90 -29.60
CA GLY A 17 50.46 -24.33 -29.87
C GLY A 17 51.62 -25.19 -29.33
N ILE A 18 51.48 -25.76 -28.13
CA ILE A 18 52.47 -26.68 -27.54
C ILE A 18 52.57 -27.97 -28.37
N SER A 19 51.43 -28.56 -28.74
CA SER A 19 51.37 -29.86 -29.43
C SER A 19 52.05 -29.82 -30.81
N PHE A 20 51.89 -28.72 -31.54
CA PHE A 20 52.44 -28.54 -32.88
C PHE A 20 53.71 -27.69 -32.94
N LYS A 21 54.22 -27.21 -31.79
CA LYS A 21 55.39 -26.32 -31.68
C LYS A 21 55.26 -25.03 -32.50
N ILE A 22 54.05 -24.47 -32.61
CA ILE A 22 53.80 -23.23 -33.35
C ILE A 22 53.86 -22.04 -32.39
N ILE A 23 54.94 -21.26 -32.46
CA ILE A 23 55.23 -20.16 -31.53
C ILE A 23 54.16 -19.06 -31.59
N ASP A 24 53.65 -18.73 -32.78
CA ASP A 24 52.67 -17.64 -32.96
C ASP A 24 51.37 -17.88 -32.18
N PHE A 25 50.90 -19.13 -32.10
CA PHE A 25 49.72 -19.50 -31.31
C PHE A 25 49.95 -19.28 -29.82
N LEU A 26 51.16 -19.53 -29.32
CA LEU A 26 51.52 -19.29 -27.92
C LEU A 26 51.52 -17.80 -27.60
N VAL A 27 52.04 -16.95 -28.50
CA VAL A 27 52.04 -15.49 -28.32
C VAL A 27 50.61 -14.94 -28.30
N ILE A 28 49.78 -15.30 -29.28
CA ILE A 28 48.39 -14.83 -29.39
C ILE A 28 47.58 -15.29 -28.17
N SER A 29 47.68 -16.56 -27.79
CA SER A 29 46.94 -17.08 -26.65
C SER A 29 47.39 -16.47 -25.32
N SER A 30 48.68 -16.19 -25.15
CA SER A 30 49.20 -15.43 -24.01
C SER A 30 48.63 -14.02 -23.96
N LEU A 31 48.53 -13.30 -25.10
CA LEU A 31 47.92 -11.96 -25.15
C LEU A 31 46.42 -11.98 -24.79
N ILE A 32 45.67 -12.97 -25.28
CA ILE A 32 44.25 -13.13 -24.94
C ILE A 32 44.08 -13.45 -23.45
N LEU A 33 44.94 -14.31 -22.91
CA LEU A 33 44.93 -14.68 -21.50
C LEU A 33 45.28 -13.47 -20.62
N THR A 34 46.33 -12.71 -20.94
CA THR A 34 46.70 -11.51 -20.19
C THR A 34 45.61 -10.46 -20.24
N PHE A 35 45.01 -10.20 -21.41
CA PHE A 35 43.86 -9.30 -21.54
C PHE A 35 42.68 -9.76 -20.68
N SER A 36 42.36 -11.06 -20.70
CA SER A 36 41.27 -11.63 -19.89
C SER A 36 41.54 -11.51 -18.40
N ILE A 37 42.79 -11.73 -17.96
CA ILE A 37 43.19 -11.56 -16.57
C ILE A 37 43.10 -10.08 -16.16
N ILE A 38 43.57 -9.15 -17.00
CA ILE A 38 43.48 -7.71 -16.75
C ILE A 38 42.01 -7.28 -16.64
N ASP A 39 41.15 -7.70 -17.57
CA ASP A 39 39.71 -7.40 -17.54
C ASP A 39 39.05 -7.97 -16.28
N TYR A 40 39.37 -9.20 -15.90
CA TYR A 40 38.86 -9.81 -14.66
C TYR A 40 39.32 -9.08 -13.39
N LEU A 41 40.61 -8.71 -13.31
CA LEU A 41 41.17 -7.98 -12.17
C LEU A 41 40.71 -6.52 -12.10
N SER A 42 40.28 -5.94 -13.23
CA SER A 42 39.69 -4.59 -13.28
C SER A 42 38.35 -4.51 -12.53
N ILE A 43 37.65 -5.64 -12.37
CA ILE A 43 36.39 -5.71 -11.62
C ILE A 43 36.67 -5.64 -10.12
N ARG A 44 36.79 -4.41 -9.62
CA ARG A 44 36.91 -4.12 -8.19
C ARG A 44 35.55 -4.08 -7.50
N LYS A 45 35.52 -4.54 -6.26
CA LYS A 45 34.34 -4.47 -5.39
C LYS A 45 33.97 -2.98 -5.19
N PRO A 46 32.76 -2.54 -5.59
CA PRO A 46 32.35 -1.17 -5.37
C PRO A 46 32.12 -0.89 -3.89
N ARG A 47 32.19 0.39 -3.52
CA ARG A 47 31.89 0.88 -2.17
C ARG A 47 30.72 1.85 -2.27
N PHE A 48 29.72 1.63 -1.43
CA PHE A 48 28.52 2.44 -1.37
C PHE A 48 28.46 3.19 -0.05
N TYR A 49 27.93 4.40 -0.09
CA TYR A 49 27.60 5.18 1.09
C TYR A 49 26.31 5.96 0.87
N LEU A 50 25.65 6.29 1.98
CA LEU A 50 24.40 7.03 1.98
C LEU A 50 24.66 8.52 2.18
N LYS A 51 23.93 9.35 1.44
CA LYS A 51 23.90 10.80 1.67
C LYS A 51 22.45 11.30 1.60
N PRO A 52 21.88 11.84 2.69
CA PRO A 52 22.48 11.96 4.03
C PRO A 52 22.72 10.60 4.71
N LEU A 53 23.53 10.61 5.76
CA LEU A 53 23.73 9.45 6.63
C LEU A 53 22.43 9.17 7.39
N ILE A 54 21.68 8.17 6.92
CA ILE A 54 20.43 7.71 7.53
C ILE A 54 20.70 6.30 8.07
N ASN A 55 20.50 6.10 9.37
CA ASN A 55 20.59 4.79 10.03
C ASN A 55 19.21 4.25 10.44
N TYR A 56 18.20 5.12 10.49
CA TYR A 56 16.85 4.77 10.89
C TYR A 56 15.83 5.59 10.08
N LEU A 57 14.78 4.92 9.62
CA LEU A 57 13.69 5.51 8.87
C LEU A 57 12.36 4.96 9.37
N GLU A 58 11.43 5.85 9.73
CA GLU A 58 10.05 5.49 10.03
C GLU A 58 9.19 5.74 8.81
N MET A 59 8.35 4.75 8.46
CA MET A 59 7.47 4.83 7.31
C MET A 59 6.11 4.25 7.64
N LYS A 60 5.07 4.73 6.97
CA LYS A 60 3.78 4.05 6.93
C LYS A 60 3.79 3.00 5.83
N ARG A 61 3.05 1.91 6.01
CA ARG A 61 2.89 0.90 4.95
C ARG A 61 2.29 1.53 3.70
N GLY A 62 2.90 1.26 2.54
CA GLY A 62 2.52 1.81 1.25
C GLY A 62 3.05 3.22 0.98
N GLU A 63 3.69 3.87 1.95
CA GLU A 63 4.41 5.13 1.74
C GLU A 63 5.66 4.89 0.89
N GLU A 64 5.95 5.83 0.01
CA GLU A 64 7.11 5.75 -0.88
C GLU A 64 8.23 6.64 -0.35
N TYR A 65 9.44 6.09 -0.25
CA TYR A 65 10.62 6.84 0.15
C TYR A 65 11.77 6.62 -0.84
N SER A 66 12.41 7.70 -1.25
CA SER A 66 13.55 7.66 -2.17
C SER A 66 14.86 7.78 -1.40
N LEU A 67 15.66 6.72 -1.42
CA LEU A 67 16.98 6.65 -0.82
C LEU A 67 18.05 6.83 -1.91
N ILE A 68 18.92 7.82 -1.77
CA ILE A 68 20.03 8.06 -2.72
C ILE A 68 21.27 7.29 -2.25
N LEU A 69 21.70 6.34 -3.07
CA LEU A 69 22.89 5.52 -2.88
C LEU A 69 24.04 6.08 -3.70
N HIS A 70 25.08 6.56 -3.05
CA HIS A 70 26.29 7.02 -3.74
C HIS A 70 27.33 5.92 -3.86
N ILE A 71 28.07 5.94 -4.96
CA ILE A 71 29.18 5.03 -5.23
C ILE A 71 30.49 5.79 -5.20
N GLU A 72 31.49 5.19 -4.58
CA GLU A 72 32.87 5.63 -4.69
C GLU A 72 33.44 5.18 -6.06
N GLY A 73 33.42 6.08 -7.05
CA GLY A 73 33.94 5.85 -8.40
C GLY A 73 32.91 5.99 -9.51
N ASP A 74 33.25 5.52 -10.71
CA ASP A 74 32.36 5.52 -11.88
C ASP A 74 31.42 4.31 -11.83
N ARG A 75 30.11 4.54 -12.01
CA ARG A 75 29.04 3.53 -12.02
C ARG A 75 29.08 2.61 -13.25
N LYS A 76 29.90 2.90 -14.26
CA LYS A 76 29.90 2.13 -15.51
C LYS A 76 29.96 0.62 -15.29
N GLY A 77 28.95 -0.07 -15.83
CA GLY A 77 28.81 -1.53 -15.76
C GLY A 77 28.25 -2.06 -14.44
N GLU A 78 27.79 -1.20 -13.53
CA GLU A 78 27.21 -1.61 -12.24
C GLU A 78 25.68 -1.69 -12.32
N GLU A 79 25.13 -2.78 -11.82
CA GLU A 79 23.71 -3.08 -11.76
C GLU A 79 23.38 -3.49 -10.31
N LEU A 80 22.57 -2.69 -9.63
CA LEU A 80 22.11 -3.02 -8.28
C LEU A 80 20.91 -3.95 -8.33
N ILE A 81 20.98 -5.03 -7.55
CA ILE A 81 19.85 -5.95 -7.37
C ILE A 81 19.03 -5.44 -6.17
N PRO A 82 17.70 -5.24 -6.32
CA PRO A 82 16.84 -4.82 -5.22
C PRO A 82 16.97 -5.74 -4.00
N PRO A 83 17.23 -5.18 -2.80
CA PRO A 83 17.40 -5.98 -1.59
C PRO A 83 16.08 -6.59 -1.10
N PHE A 84 14.96 -5.95 -1.44
CA PHE A 84 13.61 -6.39 -1.09
C PHE A 84 12.71 -6.35 -2.32
N SER A 85 11.67 -7.17 -2.33
CA SER A 85 10.67 -7.24 -3.42
C SER A 85 9.90 -5.92 -3.60
N PHE A 86 9.85 -5.10 -2.56
CA PHE A 86 9.19 -3.79 -2.55
C PHE A 86 10.14 -2.62 -2.84
N CYS A 87 11.38 -2.90 -3.24
CA CYS A 87 12.34 -1.89 -3.68
C CYS A 87 12.42 -1.86 -5.21
N LYS A 88 12.49 -0.65 -5.76
CA LYS A 88 12.87 -0.41 -7.16
C LYS A 88 14.15 0.39 -7.19
N ILE A 89 15.03 0.09 -8.13
CA ILE A 89 16.29 0.82 -8.28
C ILE A 89 16.29 1.46 -9.65
N ASN A 90 16.40 2.78 -9.62
CA ASN A 90 16.53 3.59 -10.82
C ASN A 90 17.94 4.17 -10.88
N GLU A 91 18.40 4.36 -12.09
CA GLU A 91 19.62 5.11 -12.34
C GLU A 91 19.36 6.59 -12.09
N ASP A 92 20.20 7.21 -11.28
CA ASP A 92 20.23 8.67 -11.18
C ASP A 92 20.90 9.24 -12.45
N ASN A 93 20.55 10.48 -12.82
CA ASN A 93 21.23 11.22 -13.88
C ASN A 93 22.69 11.53 -13.51
N SER A 94 22.99 11.50 -12.22
CA SER A 94 24.36 11.57 -11.71
C SER A 94 25.13 10.30 -12.06
N LYS A 95 26.38 10.47 -12.51
CA LYS A 95 27.28 9.36 -12.88
C LYS A 95 27.61 8.42 -11.71
N ASN A 96 27.40 8.84 -10.46
CA ASN A 96 27.92 8.16 -9.27
C ASN A 96 26.83 7.88 -8.22
N SER A 97 25.56 7.81 -8.63
CA SER A 97 24.46 7.45 -7.72
C SER A 97 23.38 6.58 -8.36
N PHE A 98 22.65 5.92 -7.47
CA PHE A 98 21.40 5.22 -7.73
C PHE A 98 20.31 5.77 -6.83
N ILE A 99 19.08 5.79 -7.34
CA ILE A 99 17.89 6.11 -6.55
C ILE A 99 17.17 4.81 -6.23
N MET A 100 17.14 4.44 -4.96
CA MET A 100 16.37 3.30 -4.47
C MET A 100 15.03 3.80 -3.94
N ILE A 101 13.96 3.45 -4.66
CA ILE A 101 12.59 3.72 -4.26
C ILE A 101 12.13 2.55 -3.38
N ILE A 102 11.71 2.86 -2.16
CA ILE A 102 11.28 1.91 -1.14
C ILE A 102 9.78 2.12 -0.92
N LYS A 103 8.96 1.10 -1.17
CA LYS A 103 7.50 1.16 -0.96
C LYS A 103 6.98 -0.10 -0.27
N PRO A 104 7.18 -0.24 1.05
CA PRO A 104 6.92 -1.48 1.76
C PRO A 104 5.43 -1.82 1.75
N ASN A 105 5.11 -3.04 1.29
CA ASN A 105 3.74 -3.53 1.23
C ASN A 105 3.29 -4.25 2.50
N LYS A 106 4.21 -4.55 3.42
CA LYS A 106 3.94 -5.18 4.72
C LYS A 106 4.57 -4.33 5.82
N SER A 107 3.87 -4.21 6.95
CA SER A 107 4.41 -3.63 8.18
C SER A 107 5.52 -4.51 8.77
N GLY A 108 6.45 -3.92 9.52
CA GLY A 108 7.53 -4.65 10.17
C GLY A 108 8.82 -3.86 10.25
N ILE A 109 9.84 -4.50 10.82
CA ILE A 109 11.19 -3.96 10.91
C ILE A 109 12.04 -4.61 9.82
N TYR A 110 12.58 -3.81 8.92
CA TYR A 110 13.47 -4.25 7.86
C TYR A 110 14.86 -3.65 8.06
N GLU A 111 15.91 -4.37 7.66
CA GLU A 111 17.27 -3.88 7.82
C GLU A 111 18.07 -4.06 6.53
N LEU A 112 18.59 -2.95 6.00
CA LEU A 112 19.50 -2.93 4.86
C LEU A 112 20.94 -2.90 5.35
N ASN A 113 21.50 -4.10 5.52
CA ASN A 113 22.90 -4.30 5.91
C ASN A 113 23.85 -4.42 4.73
N SER A 114 23.33 -4.89 3.58
CA SER A 114 24.16 -5.13 2.40
C SER A 114 23.36 -5.05 1.10
N LEU A 115 24.06 -4.75 0.02
CA LEU A 115 23.55 -4.69 -1.35
C LEU A 115 24.24 -5.73 -2.21
N LYS A 116 23.44 -6.41 -3.04
CA LYS A 116 23.96 -7.26 -4.11
C LYS A 116 24.21 -6.40 -5.35
N VAL A 117 25.46 -6.32 -5.76
CA VAL A 117 25.91 -5.46 -6.86
C VAL A 117 26.51 -6.35 -7.94
N LYS A 118 25.93 -6.30 -9.13
CA LYS A 118 26.42 -7.02 -10.30
C LYS A 118 27.24 -6.06 -11.14
N LYS A 119 28.53 -6.35 -11.29
CA LYS A 119 29.47 -5.55 -12.07
C LYS A 119 29.87 -6.30 -13.33
N LYS A 120 29.71 -5.65 -14.47
CA LYS A 120 30.06 -6.14 -15.81
C LYS A 120 31.31 -5.39 -16.29
N SER A 121 32.32 -6.15 -16.70
CA SER A 121 33.45 -5.65 -17.49
C SER A 121 33.21 -5.98 -18.97
N PHE A 122 34.26 -5.93 -19.79
CA PHE A 122 34.14 -6.26 -21.20
C PHE A 122 33.84 -7.75 -21.42
N LEU A 123 34.52 -8.66 -20.71
CA LEU A 123 34.36 -10.11 -20.87
C LEU A 123 33.61 -10.77 -19.70
N PHE A 124 33.71 -10.21 -18.50
CA PHE A 124 33.29 -10.86 -17.26
C PHE A 124 32.14 -10.14 -16.56
N GLU A 125 31.47 -10.91 -15.70
CA GLU A 125 30.45 -10.41 -14.80
C GLU A 125 30.69 -11.03 -13.43
N LYS A 126 30.63 -10.19 -12.39
CA LYS A 126 30.80 -10.63 -11.00
C LYS A 126 29.75 -9.98 -10.10
N THR A 127 29.17 -10.78 -9.22
CA THR A 127 28.27 -10.28 -8.18
C THR A 127 29.03 -10.12 -6.87
N PHE A 128 28.89 -8.96 -6.25
CA PHE A 128 29.45 -8.63 -4.95
C PHE A 128 28.34 -8.44 -3.93
N LEU A 129 28.60 -8.87 -2.69
CA LEU A 129 27.85 -8.42 -1.52
C LEU A 129 28.62 -7.24 -0.91
N VAL A 130 28.05 -6.04 -0.97
CA VAL A 130 28.66 -4.82 -0.44
C VAL A 130 27.90 -4.38 0.80
N ASN A 131 28.63 -4.12 1.89
CA ASN A 131 28.00 -3.68 3.13
C ASN A 131 27.57 -2.22 3.00
N VAL A 132 26.38 -1.91 3.51
CA VAL A 132 25.90 -0.54 3.67
C VAL A 132 26.34 -0.07 5.05
N ASN A 133 27.12 1.01 5.10
CA ASN A 133 27.64 1.55 6.35
C ASN A 133 27.27 3.04 6.49
N PRO A 134 26.48 3.43 7.50
CA PRO A 134 25.82 2.59 8.51
C PRO A 134 24.69 1.74 7.89
N PRO A 135 24.32 0.61 8.52
CA PRO A 135 23.12 -0.12 8.13
C PRO A 135 21.88 0.75 8.32
N VAL A 136 20.88 0.57 7.45
CA VAL A 136 19.62 1.32 7.52
C VAL A 136 18.53 0.43 8.07
N LYS A 137 17.92 0.85 9.18
CA LYS A 137 16.73 0.20 9.74
C LYS A 137 15.47 0.94 9.31
N PHE A 138 14.52 0.22 8.74
CA PHE A 138 13.20 0.73 8.38
C PHE A 138 12.18 0.19 9.38
N SER A 139 11.50 1.08 10.09
CA SER A 139 10.33 0.75 10.92
C SER A 139 9.07 1.11 10.14
N VAL A 140 8.37 0.09 9.63
CA VAL A 140 7.17 0.25 8.82
C VAL A 140 5.95 -0.02 9.67
N TYR A 141 5.18 1.04 9.96
CA TYR A 141 3.98 0.95 10.79
C TYR A 141 2.72 0.65 9.95
N PRO A 142 1.72 -0.03 10.52
CA PRO A 142 0.40 -0.19 9.90
C PRO A 142 -0.24 1.17 9.59
N LYS A 143 -1.00 1.25 8.48
CA LYS A 143 -1.72 2.47 8.07
C LYS A 143 -2.74 2.90 9.13
N SER A 144 -3.44 1.91 9.70
CA SER A 144 -4.51 2.11 10.68
C SER A 144 -4.00 2.81 11.94
N LEU A 145 -2.72 2.67 12.32
CA LEU A 145 -2.15 3.36 13.47
C LEU A 145 -2.28 4.89 13.38
N THR A 146 -2.05 5.44 12.17
CA THR A 146 -2.21 6.89 11.95
C THR A 146 -3.69 7.28 12.07
N LYS A 147 -4.57 6.48 11.46
CA LYS A 147 -6.02 6.73 11.49
C LYS A 147 -6.62 6.61 12.89
N ILE A 148 -6.09 5.74 13.73
CA ILE A 148 -6.47 5.63 15.13
C ILE A 148 -6.12 6.93 15.86
N ARG A 149 -4.89 7.46 15.67
CA ARG A 149 -4.48 8.74 16.27
C ARG A 149 -5.39 9.89 15.81
N GLU A 150 -5.67 9.97 14.50
CA GLU A 150 -6.61 10.95 13.93
C GLU A 150 -8.00 10.82 14.54
N PHE A 151 -8.56 9.61 14.60
CA PHE A 151 -9.88 9.34 15.15
C PHE A 151 -9.98 9.74 16.64
N LEU A 152 -8.95 9.42 17.42
CA LEU A 152 -8.90 9.76 18.84
C LEU A 152 -8.82 11.27 19.09
N SER A 153 -8.32 12.04 18.12
CA SER A 153 -8.28 13.50 18.18
C SER A 153 -9.63 14.17 17.94
N LEU A 154 -10.65 13.45 17.44
CA LEU A 154 -11.97 13.99 17.11
C LEU A 154 -12.70 14.62 18.32
N GLY A 155 -12.33 14.27 19.55
CA GLY A 155 -12.88 14.85 20.79
C GLY A 155 -12.19 16.13 21.29
N ILE A 156 -11.08 16.56 20.67
CA ILE A 156 -10.31 17.73 21.10
C ILE A 156 -10.59 18.89 20.13
N GLY A 157 -11.68 19.61 20.36
CA GLY A 157 -11.85 20.99 19.88
C GLY A 157 -12.15 21.25 18.41
N TYR A 158 -12.50 20.26 17.59
CA TYR A 158 -12.95 20.52 16.21
C TYR A 158 -14.46 20.73 16.14
N THR A 159 -14.88 21.98 16.29
CA THR A 159 -16.19 22.45 15.82
C THR A 159 -16.08 22.75 14.32
N ASN A 160 -16.67 21.91 13.47
CA ASN A 160 -17.61 22.37 12.44
C ASN A 160 -18.21 21.19 11.66
N PRO A 161 -19.51 21.27 11.30
CA PRO A 161 -20.18 20.32 10.43
C PRO A 161 -19.74 20.47 8.96
N SER A 162 -19.89 19.38 8.20
CA SER A 162 -20.13 19.31 6.75
C SER A 162 -19.16 19.93 5.72
N ASN A 163 -17.90 20.24 6.03
CA ASN A 163 -16.93 20.63 4.98
C ASN A 163 -16.40 19.45 4.11
N ILE A 164 -17.12 18.32 4.05
CA ILE A 164 -16.74 17.16 3.24
C ILE A 164 -17.30 17.37 1.84
N THR A 165 -16.41 17.47 0.85
CA THR A 165 -16.79 17.61 -0.56
C THR A 165 -17.05 16.27 -1.22
N GLY A 166 -17.94 16.26 -2.23
CA GLY A 166 -18.16 15.14 -3.14
C GLY A 166 -19.44 15.31 -3.97
N LEU A 167 -20.31 14.29 -4.01
CA LEU A 167 -21.34 14.16 -5.05
C LEU A 167 -22.66 14.92 -4.80
N GLY A 168 -22.78 15.76 -3.77
CA GLY A 168 -24.01 16.52 -3.55
C GLY A 168 -24.26 17.63 -4.57
N GLU A 169 -25.32 18.38 -4.29
CA GLU A 169 -25.85 19.50 -5.06
C GLU A 169 -25.54 20.86 -4.41
N GLU A 170 -25.26 20.91 -3.10
CA GLU A 170 -24.85 22.15 -2.42
C GLU A 170 -23.42 22.54 -2.80
N TYR A 171 -23.25 23.73 -3.40
CA TYR A 171 -21.93 24.21 -3.83
C TYR A 171 -21.01 24.48 -2.62
N ALA A 172 -19.79 23.94 -2.66
CA ALA A 172 -18.77 24.14 -1.64
C ALA A 172 -17.77 25.24 -2.03
N TYR A 173 -16.96 24.97 -3.05
CA TYR A 173 -15.95 25.89 -3.59
C TYR A 173 -15.54 25.49 -5.00
N THR A 174 -14.71 26.31 -5.65
CA THR A 174 -14.14 25.99 -6.98
C THR A 174 -12.63 25.97 -6.89
N ASP A 175 -12.01 24.86 -7.30
CA ASP A 175 -10.55 24.63 -7.30
C ASP A 175 -10.02 24.33 -8.72
N GLU A 176 -8.70 24.35 -8.92
CA GLU A 176 -8.05 23.96 -10.18
C GLU A 176 -8.27 22.45 -10.44
N LEU A 177 -8.57 22.08 -11.69
CA LEU A 177 -8.85 20.70 -12.11
C LEU A 177 -7.68 19.77 -11.74
N ARG A 178 -7.97 18.72 -10.97
CA ARG A 178 -7.03 17.64 -10.65
C ARG A 178 -7.42 16.35 -11.35
N SER A 179 -6.47 15.43 -11.46
CA SER A 179 -6.75 14.09 -11.97
C SER A 179 -7.78 13.40 -11.07
N GLY A 180 -8.91 12.95 -11.65
CA GLY A 180 -10.03 12.33 -10.93
C GLY A 180 -11.26 13.23 -10.75
N ASP A 181 -11.13 14.53 -11.03
CA ASP A 181 -12.27 15.45 -10.94
C ASP A 181 -13.30 15.23 -12.06
N ASP A 182 -14.58 15.42 -11.73
CA ASP A 182 -15.67 15.32 -12.71
C ASP A 182 -15.64 16.50 -13.70
N THR A 183 -15.22 16.22 -14.93
CA THR A 183 -15.14 17.21 -16.01
C THR A 183 -16.50 17.79 -16.41
N ARG A 184 -17.61 17.15 -16.01
CA ARG A 184 -18.97 17.70 -16.20
C ARG A 184 -19.26 18.88 -15.25
N ARG A 185 -18.44 19.06 -14.21
CA ARG A 185 -18.59 20.12 -13.19
C ARG A 185 -17.62 21.30 -13.38
N ILE A 186 -17.09 21.51 -14.59
CA ILE A 186 -16.20 22.64 -14.90
C ILE A 186 -16.91 23.99 -14.68
N ASP A 187 -16.26 24.88 -13.92
CA ASP A 187 -16.67 26.27 -13.78
C ASP A 187 -16.12 27.09 -14.94
N TRP A 188 -16.86 27.12 -16.05
CA TRP A 188 -16.45 27.87 -17.25
C TRP A 188 -16.25 29.36 -16.99
N LYS A 189 -17.01 29.94 -16.05
CA LYS A 189 -16.90 31.37 -15.71
C LYS A 189 -15.60 31.67 -14.98
N LYS A 190 -15.23 30.84 -14.01
CA LYS A 190 -13.95 31.01 -13.29
C LYS A 190 -12.77 30.66 -14.20
N THR A 191 -12.91 29.60 -15.00
CA THR A 191 -11.91 29.17 -16.00
C THR A 191 -11.57 30.27 -17.00
N ALA A 192 -12.57 30.95 -17.56
CA ALA A 192 -12.35 32.06 -18.49
C ALA A 192 -11.63 33.25 -17.85
N LYS A 193 -11.80 33.48 -16.54
CA LYS A 193 -11.13 34.57 -15.81
C LYS A 193 -9.68 34.24 -15.43
N THR A 194 -9.40 32.98 -15.08
CA THR A 194 -8.08 32.57 -14.58
C THR A 194 -7.17 32.00 -15.67
N GLY A 195 -7.72 31.60 -16.82
CA GLY A 195 -6.97 30.90 -17.87
C GLY A 195 -6.59 29.45 -17.51
N LYS A 196 -7.04 28.94 -16.36
CA LYS A 196 -6.81 27.57 -15.87
C LYS A 196 -8.14 26.84 -15.77
N ILE A 197 -8.20 25.53 -16.06
CA ILE A 197 -9.44 24.76 -15.94
C ILE A 197 -9.81 24.64 -14.46
N MET A 198 -10.99 25.16 -14.10
CA MET A 198 -11.50 25.19 -12.73
C MET A 198 -12.71 24.26 -12.60
N VAL A 199 -12.84 23.51 -11.52
CA VAL A 199 -13.97 22.59 -11.26
C VAL A 199 -14.72 22.97 -9.99
N LYS A 200 -16.04 22.97 -10.06
CA LYS A 200 -16.93 23.16 -8.91
C LYS A 200 -16.93 21.90 -8.04
N LYS A 201 -16.62 22.07 -6.76
CA LYS A 201 -16.79 21.08 -5.70
C LYS A 201 -18.08 21.36 -4.96
N PHE A 202 -18.78 20.31 -4.61
CA PHE A 202 -20.06 20.37 -3.90
C PHE A 202 -19.89 19.65 -2.57
N TYR A 203 -20.66 20.03 -1.55
CA TYR A 203 -20.74 19.28 -0.30
C TYR A 203 -21.46 17.96 -0.55
N TRP A 204 -21.25 16.99 0.32
CA TRP A 204 -22.05 15.77 0.31
C TRP A 204 -23.47 16.05 0.80
N ASP A 205 -24.45 15.98 -0.09
CA ASP A 205 -25.86 15.99 0.28
C ASP A 205 -26.29 14.58 0.72
N LEU A 206 -26.12 14.32 2.01
CA LEU A 206 -26.73 13.18 2.70
C LEU A 206 -27.90 13.62 3.56
N TYR A 207 -28.83 14.37 3.00
CA TYR A 207 -30.16 14.48 3.60
C TYR A 207 -30.83 13.10 3.50
N GLY A 208 -30.95 12.42 4.63
CA GLY A 208 -31.45 11.05 4.75
C GLY A 208 -30.55 10.20 5.66
N GLY A 209 -31.14 9.35 6.51
CA GLY A 209 -30.37 8.48 7.39
C GLY A 209 -29.39 7.63 6.58
N SER A 210 -28.10 7.67 6.93
CA SER A 210 -27.10 6.77 6.38
C SER A 210 -26.70 5.75 7.43
N SER A 211 -26.49 4.52 6.96
CA SER A 211 -26.06 3.39 7.79
C SER A 211 -24.71 2.89 7.31
N ILE A 212 -23.77 2.74 8.23
CA ILE A 212 -22.42 2.26 7.95
C ILE A 212 -22.28 0.87 8.54
N ILE A 213 -21.92 -0.10 7.72
CA ILE A 213 -21.69 -1.48 8.14
C ILE A 213 -20.20 -1.78 7.92
N ILE A 214 -19.50 -2.17 8.98
CA ILE A 214 -18.09 -2.54 8.92
C ILE A 214 -17.98 -4.05 9.11
N ASP A 215 -17.45 -4.72 8.10
CA ASP A 215 -17.09 -6.13 8.14
C ASP A 215 -15.71 -6.29 8.76
N LEU A 216 -15.62 -7.00 9.89
CA LEU A 216 -14.37 -7.25 10.59
C LEU A 216 -13.68 -8.56 10.15
N GLU A 217 -14.24 -9.29 9.19
CA GLU A 217 -13.56 -10.45 8.63
C GLU A 217 -12.33 -10.02 7.82
N SER A 218 -11.17 -10.53 8.23
CA SER A 218 -9.90 -10.30 7.55
C SER A 218 -9.13 -11.61 7.42
N THR A 219 -8.53 -11.80 6.25
CA THR A 219 -7.77 -13.01 5.90
C THR A 219 -6.33 -12.98 6.41
N ASP A 220 -5.71 -11.80 6.42
CA ASP A 220 -4.32 -11.61 6.83
C ASP A 220 -4.11 -10.24 7.52
N GLU A 221 -2.90 -10.04 8.05
CA GLU A 221 -2.50 -8.79 8.71
C GLU A 221 -2.71 -7.56 7.83
N ASN A 222 -2.47 -7.69 6.51
CA ASN A 222 -2.50 -6.55 5.62
C ASN A 222 -3.91 -6.13 5.28
N SER A 223 -4.73 -7.13 4.98
CA SER A 223 -6.18 -7.03 4.88
C SER A 223 -6.79 -6.38 6.11
N ALA A 224 -6.44 -6.85 7.32
CA ALA A 224 -6.96 -6.29 8.57
C ALA A 224 -6.61 -4.80 8.73
N ASP A 225 -5.38 -4.41 8.41
CA ASP A 225 -4.93 -3.01 8.47
C ASP A 225 -5.63 -2.11 7.43
N ASP A 226 -5.85 -2.61 6.19
CA ASP A 226 -6.56 -1.86 5.16
C ASP A 226 -8.06 -1.70 5.51
N ILE A 227 -8.71 -2.76 6.02
CA ILE A 227 -10.09 -2.69 6.55
C ILE A 227 -10.16 -1.70 7.71
N ALA A 228 -9.28 -1.81 8.70
CA ALA A 228 -9.27 -0.92 9.84
C ALA A 228 -9.09 0.54 9.42
N THR A 229 -8.22 0.80 8.44
CA THR A 229 -7.98 2.15 7.90
C THR A 229 -9.27 2.75 7.33
N GLU A 230 -9.96 2.03 6.43
CA GLU A 230 -11.20 2.53 5.84
C GLU A 230 -12.37 2.52 6.82
N ALA A 231 -12.43 1.57 7.75
CA ALA A 231 -13.40 1.55 8.82
C ALA A 231 -13.27 2.80 9.72
N LEU A 232 -12.05 3.23 10.05
CA LEU A 232 -11.82 4.44 10.84
C LEU A 232 -12.19 5.71 10.07
N ASN A 233 -11.93 5.76 8.75
CA ASN A 233 -12.45 6.82 7.89
C ASN A 233 -13.99 6.83 7.91
N ALA A 234 -14.63 5.66 7.83
CA ALA A 234 -16.08 5.48 7.94
C ALA A 234 -16.64 5.98 9.27
N LEU A 235 -16.01 5.62 10.39
CA LEU A 235 -16.45 6.04 11.73
C LEU A 235 -16.28 7.53 11.93
N ARG A 236 -15.20 8.12 11.41
CA ARG A 236 -15.03 9.57 11.40
C ARG A 236 -16.14 10.23 10.60
N PHE A 237 -16.48 9.67 9.45
CA PHE A 237 -17.60 10.12 8.63
C PHE A 237 -18.94 10.00 9.37
N SER A 238 -19.18 8.86 10.03
CA SER A 238 -20.38 8.58 10.82
C SER A 238 -20.58 9.59 11.95
N TYR A 239 -19.49 10.03 12.58
CA TYR A 239 -19.50 11.04 13.62
C TYR A 239 -20.03 12.39 13.11
N TYR A 240 -19.55 12.84 11.95
CA TYR A 240 -19.98 14.12 11.38
C TYR A 240 -21.41 14.10 10.83
N MET A 241 -21.83 12.97 10.26
CA MET A 241 -23.16 12.83 9.65
C MET A 241 -24.20 12.24 10.60
N ASN A 242 -23.83 11.92 11.84
CA ASN A 242 -24.67 11.21 12.81
C ASN A 242 -25.29 9.92 12.20
N SER A 243 -24.49 9.22 11.38
CA SER A 243 -24.86 7.95 10.75
C SER A 243 -24.92 6.83 11.80
N LYS A 244 -25.81 5.86 11.58
CA LYS A 244 -25.83 4.66 12.41
C LYS A 244 -24.67 3.77 12.02
N VAL A 245 -24.00 3.17 13.00
CA VAL A 245 -22.87 2.26 12.78
C VAL A 245 -23.26 0.85 13.18
N TYR A 246 -22.90 -0.10 12.34
CA TYR A 246 -23.08 -1.52 12.57
C TYR A 246 -21.76 -2.24 12.30
N ILE A 247 -21.55 -3.32 13.04
CA ILE A 247 -20.41 -4.20 12.88
C ILE A 247 -20.93 -5.57 12.46
N TYR A 248 -20.31 -6.15 11.45
CA TYR A 248 -20.46 -7.56 11.10
C TYR A 248 -19.26 -8.34 11.61
N ASP A 249 -19.50 -9.36 12.43
CA ASP A 249 -18.46 -10.17 13.08
C ASP A 249 -18.23 -11.53 12.39
N GLY A 250 -18.77 -11.72 11.20
CA GLY A 250 -18.75 -12.99 10.46
C GLY A 250 -20.06 -13.77 10.57
N GLU A 251 -20.86 -13.52 11.60
CA GLU A 251 -22.13 -14.21 11.82
C GLU A 251 -23.31 -13.25 11.90
N LYS A 252 -23.20 -12.21 12.74
CA LYS A 252 -24.29 -11.29 13.06
C LYS A 252 -23.91 -9.85 12.77
N ILE A 253 -24.93 -9.05 12.45
CA ILE A 253 -24.81 -7.59 12.38
C ILE A 253 -25.24 -7.04 13.74
N LYS A 254 -24.32 -6.32 14.40
CA LYS A 254 -24.53 -5.70 15.71
C LYS A 254 -24.61 -4.20 15.56
N SER A 255 -25.63 -3.58 16.15
CA SER A 255 -25.66 -2.12 16.23
C SER A 255 -24.65 -1.65 17.25
N VAL A 256 -23.70 -0.85 16.78
CA VAL A 256 -22.90 -0.03 17.64
C VAL A 256 -23.65 1.28 17.74
N ASN A 257 -24.48 1.39 18.78
CA ASN A 257 -25.24 2.60 19.11
C ASN A 257 -24.31 3.85 19.08
N LYS A 258 -24.84 5.08 19.11
CA LYS A 258 -24.11 6.38 18.89
C LYS A 258 -22.68 6.53 19.47
N ASN A 259 -22.29 5.70 20.43
CA ASN A 259 -20.92 5.52 20.85
C ASN A 259 -20.01 4.84 19.79
N ILE A 260 -19.50 5.65 18.86
CA ILE A 260 -18.48 5.28 17.86
C ILE A 260 -17.20 4.66 18.48
N TYR A 261 -16.91 4.86 19.77
CA TYR A 261 -15.75 4.25 20.42
C TYR A 261 -15.90 2.74 20.59
N ASN A 262 -17.13 2.22 20.71
CA ASN A 262 -17.34 0.77 20.75
C ASN A 262 -16.94 0.11 19.43
N ALA A 263 -17.16 0.79 18.29
CA ALA A 263 -16.71 0.30 16.99
C ALA A 263 -15.17 0.35 16.90
N LEU A 264 -14.53 1.41 17.42
CA LEU A 264 -13.07 1.47 17.53
C LEU A 264 -12.52 0.28 18.36
N LEU A 265 -13.14 -0.05 19.49
CA LEU A 265 -12.69 -1.18 20.32
C LEU A 265 -12.76 -2.51 19.56
N LEU A 266 -13.81 -2.73 18.76
CA LEU A 266 -13.95 -3.93 17.94
C LEU A 266 -12.93 -3.98 16.81
N ILE A 267 -12.62 -2.83 16.17
CA ILE A 267 -11.54 -2.72 15.17
C ILE A 267 -10.17 -3.01 15.81
N LEU A 268 -9.90 -2.48 17.01
CA LEU A 268 -8.68 -2.77 17.76
C LEU A 268 -8.59 -4.25 18.16
N ASP A 269 -9.73 -4.87 18.48
CA ASP A 269 -9.82 -6.30 18.79
C ASP A 269 -9.56 -7.20 17.56
N MET A 270 -9.94 -6.74 16.37
CA MET A 270 -9.54 -7.37 15.11
C MET A 270 -8.03 -7.22 14.88
N LEU A 271 -7.48 -6.00 15.03
CA LEU A 271 -6.07 -5.71 14.78
C LEU A 271 -5.12 -6.44 15.74
N LYS A 272 -5.46 -6.60 17.02
CA LYS A 272 -4.58 -7.29 18.01
C LYS A 272 -4.25 -8.73 17.62
N LYS A 273 -5.07 -9.38 16.78
CA LYS A 273 -4.81 -10.74 16.28
C LYS A 273 -3.52 -10.81 15.48
N TYR A 274 -3.19 -9.72 14.77
CA TYR A 274 -2.04 -9.62 13.88
C TYR A 274 -0.94 -8.73 14.45
N TYR A 275 -1.29 -7.77 15.30
CA TYR A 275 -0.41 -6.73 15.81
C TYR A 275 -0.50 -6.64 17.34
N PRO A 276 0.32 -7.41 18.09
CA PRO A 276 0.25 -7.48 19.55
C PRO A 276 0.42 -6.13 20.27
N GLU A 277 1.08 -5.16 19.65
CA GLU A 277 1.25 -3.80 20.16
C GLU A 277 -0.08 -3.06 20.40
N TYR A 278 -1.16 -3.44 19.68
CA TYR A 278 -2.48 -2.85 19.90
C TYR A 278 -3.12 -3.30 21.22
N ASN A 279 -2.62 -4.35 21.89
CA ASN A 279 -3.12 -4.73 23.22
C ASN A 279 -3.01 -3.56 24.21
N ARG A 280 -1.89 -2.82 24.18
CA ARG A 280 -1.69 -1.66 25.07
C ARG A 280 -2.72 -0.55 24.80
N LEU A 281 -3.00 -0.29 23.52
CA LEU A 281 -4.02 0.68 23.11
C LEU A 281 -5.41 0.21 23.54
N LEU A 282 -5.74 -1.05 23.26
CA LEU A 282 -7.01 -1.67 23.62
C LEU A 282 -7.25 -1.62 25.13
N ASP A 283 -6.27 -1.99 25.95
CA ASP A 283 -6.38 -1.96 27.41
C ASP A 283 -6.56 -0.54 27.95
N TYR A 284 -5.82 0.42 27.40
CA TYR A 284 -5.95 1.83 27.75
C TYR A 284 -7.36 2.35 27.45
N TYR A 285 -7.90 2.05 26.27
CA TYR A 285 -9.24 2.51 25.88
C TYR A 285 -10.37 1.73 26.53
N LYS A 286 -10.21 0.43 26.80
CA LYS A 286 -11.17 -0.36 27.59
C LYS A 286 -11.34 0.25 28.98
N LYS A 287 -10.25 0.54 29.70
CA LYS A 287 -10.32 1.22 31.01
C LYS A 287 -11.02 2.59 30.95
N LYS A 288 -10.81 3.34 29.87
CA LYS A 288 -11.45 4.64 29.65
C LYS A 288 -12.94 4.52 29.33
N THR A 289 -13.33 3.48 28.59
CA THR A 289 -14.70 3.21 28.11
C THR A 289 -15.53 2.34 29.05
N GLU A 290 -14.93 1.62 30.00
CA GLU A 290 -15.66 0.91 31.07
C GLU A 290 -16.52 1.84 31.93
N LYS A 291 -16.22 3.15 31.92
CA LYS A 291 -17.09 4.20 32.49
C LYS A 291 -18.34 4.48 31.63
N ILE A 292 -18.37 4.03 30.39
CA ILE A 292 -19.41 4.22 29.37
C ILE A 292 -20.01 2.84 29.04
N LYS A 293 -20.66 2.21 30.03
CA LYS A 293 -21.41 0.97 29.82
C LYS A 293 -22.69 1.27 29.03
N GLU A 294 -22.63 1.17 27.71
CA GLU A 294 -23.81 1.16 26.86
C GLU A 294 -23.94 -0.14 26.06
N ASN A 295 -25.20 -0.58 25.95
CA ASN A 295 -25.63 -1.86 25.41
C ASN A 295 -25.33 -1.97 23.90
N ILE A 296 -24.39 -2.85 23.53
CA ILE A 296 -24.37 -3.45 22.19
C ILE A 296 -25.61 -4.34 22.10
N LYS A 297 -26.43 -4.12 21.08
CA LYS A 297 -27.62 -4.95 20.83
C LYS A 297 -27.46 -5.67 19.51
N ASP A 298 -27.76 -6.97 19.52
CA ASP A 298 -27.98 -7.72 18.28
C ASP A 298 -29.10 -7.03 17.51
N LEU A 299 -28.93 -6.93 16.20
CA LEU A 299 -29.88 -6.24 15.35
C LEU A 299 -30.87 -7.23 14.75
N ASP A 300 -32.14 -7.15 15.18
CA ASP A 300 -33.19 -7.98 14.59
C ASP A 300 -33.79 -7.34 13.32
N TYR A 301 -33.87 -6.00 13.23
CA TYR A 301 -34.34 -5.27 12.04
C TYR A 301 -33.76 -3.83 11.96
N MET A 302 -33.30 -3.38 10.78
CA MET A 302 -32.98 -1.97 10.54
C MET A 302 -34.27 -1.17 10.29
N ARG A 303 -34.46 -0.04 11.00
CA ARG A 303 -35.65 0.82 10.83
C ARG A 303 -35.68 1.42 9.41
N SER A 304 -36.87 1.43 8.81
CA SER A 304 -37.21 1.75 7.41
C SER A 304 -37.01 3.22 6.95
N GLY A 305 -35.98 3.91 7.44
CA GLY A 305 -35.72 5.31 7.09
C GLY A 305 -34.34 5.57 6.48
N ASP A 306 -33.45 4.57 6.46
CA ASP A 306 -32.12 4.74 5.89
C ASP A 306 -32.19 4.52 4.37
N THR A 307 -31.86 5.55 3.61
CA THR A 307 -31.92 5.53 2.14
C THR A 307 -30.60 5.11 1.51
N LYS A 308 -29.51 5.15 2.28
CA LYS A 308 -28.14 4.88 1.84
C LYS A 308 -27.39 4.01 2.84
N VAL A 309 -26.67 3.02 2.32
CA VAL A 309 -25.85 2.11 3.13
C VAL A 309 -24.41 2.12 2.61
N ILE A 310 -23.46 2.36 3.49
CA ILE A 310 -22.03 2.30 3.19
C ILE A 310 -21.47 1.06 3.88
N ILE A 311 -20.82 0.18 3.13
CA ILE A 311 -20.28 -1.09 3.62
C ILE A 311 -18.77 -1.04 3.48
N VAL A 312 -18.01 -1.26 4.54
CA VAL A 312 -16.57 -1.50 4.47
C VAL A 312 -16.35 -3.00 4.56
N SER A 313 -15.91 -3.65 3.48
CA SER A 313 -15.74 -5.11 3.44
C SER A 313 -14.76 -5.54 2.36
N GLN A 314 -14.10 -6.68 2.59
CA GLN A 314 -13.30 -7.34 1.55
C GLN A 314 -14.14 -8.13 0.52
N LEU A 315 -15.47 -8.15 0.69
CA LEU A 315 -16.38 -8.99 -0.09
C LEU A 315 -16.04 -10.47 0.00
N LEU A 316 -15.57 -10.93 1.14
CA LEU A 316 -15.32 -12.35 1.40
C LEU A 316 -16.38 -13.00 2.26
N SER A 317 -17.11 -12.22 3.05
CA SER A 317 -18.13 -12.73 3.94
C SER A 317 -19.49 -12.89 3.24
N ASP A 318 -20.44 -13.51 3.94
CA ASP A 318 -21.82 -13.61 3.46
C ASP A 318 -22.64 -12.35 3.75
N LEU A 319 -22.00 -11.28 4.25
CA LEU A 319 -22.63 -10.01 4.59
C LEU A 319 -23.46 -9.46 3.44
N ILE A 320 -22.96 -9.54 2.21
CA ILE A 320 -23.64 -8.93 1.05
C ILE A 320 -24.99 -9.59 0.77
N PHE A 321 -25.12 -10.89 1.01
CA PHE A 321 -26.39 -11.61 0.87
C PHE A 321 -27.38 -11.20 1.96
N LYS A 322 -26.91 -11.09 3.21
CA LYS A 322 -27.70 -10.68 4.37
C LYS A 322 -28.23 -9.23 4.26
N ILE A 323 -27.45 -8.34 3.68
CA ILE A 323 -27.85 -6.93 3.52
C ILE A 323 -29.09 -6.82 2.64
N LYS A 324 -29.22 -7.61 1.58
CA LYS A 324 -30.43 -7.60 0.76
C LYS A 324 -31.68 -8.01 1.53
N GLU A 325 -31.56 -8.95 2.46
CA GLU A 325 -32.68 -9.38 3.31
C GLU A 325 -33.08 -8.28 4.32
N LEU A 326 -32.11 -7.47 4.75
CA LEU A 326 -32.31 -6.41 5.76
C LEU A 326 -32.79 -5.08 5.17
N PHE A 327 -32.51 -4.82 3.89
CA PHE A 327 -32.88 -3.57 3.22
C PHE A 327 -33.88 -3.82 2.10
N ASN A 328 -35.06 -3.19 2.19
CA ASN A 328 -36.05 -3.20 1.11
C ASN A 328 -35.43 -2.69 -0.21
N GLU A 329 -36.01 -3.09 -1.36
CA GLU A 329 -35.48 -2.96 -2.75
C GLU A 329 -35.03 -1.56 -3.23
N LYS A 330 -35.10 -0.50 -2.42
CA LYS A 330 -34.80 0.89 -2.80
C LYS A 330 -33.55 1.49 -2.15
N VAL A 331 -32.66 0.69 -1.57
CA VAL A 331 -31.46 1.22 -0.90
C VAL A 331 -30.31 1.38 -1.88
N MET A 332 -29.77 2.59 -1.96
CA MET A 332 -28.52 2.86 -2.66
C MET A 332 -27.36 2.36 -1.80
N GLY A 333 -26.69 1.31 -2.26
CA GLY A 333 -25.58 0.68 -1.56
C GLY A 333 -24.23 1.09 -2.12
N ILE A 334 -23.32 1.50 -1.24
CA ILE A 334 -21.93 1.78 -1.55
C ILE A 334 -21.06 0.77 -0.79
N ILE A 335 -20.14 0.12 -1.48
CA ILE A 335 -19.18 -0.80 -0.91
C ILE A 335 -17.79 -0.21 -1.07
N ILE A 336 -17.04 -0.20 0.03
CA ILE A 336 -15.65 0.19 0.08
C ILE A 336 -14.86 -1.07 0.30
N GLN A 337 -14.10 -1.44 -0.72
CA GLN A 337 -13.26 -2.61 -0.80
C GLN A 337 -11.79 -2.19 -0.70
N PRO A 338 -11.25 -2.09 0.52
CA PRO A 338 -9.94 -1.49 0.76
C PRO A 338 -8.78 -2.34 0.24
N SER A 339 -9.01 -3.63 0.00
CA SER A 339 -7.95 -4.58 -0.34
C SER A 339 -8.42 -5.72 -1.23
N LYS A 340 -7.44 -6.36 -1.86
CA LYS A 340 -7.59 -7.58 -2.65
C LYS A 340 -6.89 -8.71 -1.89
N PRO A 341 -7.58 -9.38 -0.95
CA PRO A 341 -6.96 -10.27 0.04
C PRO A 341 -6.10 -11.38 -0.57
N TRP A 342 -6.49 -11.90 -1.74
CA TRP A 342 -5.74 -12.95 -2.45
C TRP A 342 -4.32 -12.53 -2.88
N ILE A 343 -3.98 -11.23 -2.91
CA ILE A 343 -2.64 -10.74 -3.26
C ILE A 343 -1.63 -10.99 -2.13
N TYR A 344 -2.09 -11.08 -0.87
CA TYR A 344 -1.21 -11.19 0.29
C TYR A 344 -0.97 -12.64 0.74
N ILE A 345 -1.60 -13.59 0.07
CA ILE A 345 -1.56 -15.01 0.43
C ILE A 345 -0.51 -15.72 -0.41
N ASP A 346 0.45 -16.35 0.26
CA ASP A 346 1.55 -17.05 -0.39
C ASP A 346 1.12 -18.39 -1.01
N ASP A 347 0.08 -19.03 -0.45
CA ASP A 347 -0.49 -20.27 -0.97
C ASP A 347 -1.42 -20.02 -2.18
N ILE A 348 -1.05 -20.60 -3.32
CA ILE A 348 -1.74 -20.37 -4.60
C ILE A 348 -3.19 -20.90 -4.57
N GLU A 349 -3.44 -22.05 -3.95
CA GLU A 349 -4.78 -22.66 -3.90
C GLU A 349 -5.71 -21.85 -2.98
N VAL A 350 -5.22 -21.46 -1.81
CA VAL A 350 -5.94 -20.59 -0.88
C VAL A 350 -6.23 -19.22 -1.52
N SER A 351 -5.23 -18.63 -2.19
CA SER A 351 -5.37 -17.36 -2.93
C SER A 351 -6.44 -17.47 -4.03
N TYR A 352 -6.44 -18.57 -4.81
CA TYR A 352 -7.43 -18.83 -5.84
C TYR A 352 -8.86 -18.96 -5.28
N ASN A 353 -9.04 -19.72 -4.20
CA ASN A 353 -10.34 -19.91 -3.57
C ASN A 353 -10.91 -18.59 -3.00
N ILE A 354 -10.06 -17.77 -2.40
CA ILE A 354 -10.45 -16.43 -1.90
C ILE A 354 -10.85 -15.51 -3.04
N ARG A 355 -10.09 -15.51 -4.15
CA ARG A 355 -10.45 -14.75 -5.34
C ARG A 355 -11.79 -15.20 -5.92
N LYS A 356 -12.05 -16.51 -5.99
CA LYS A 356 -13.30 -17.06 -6.50
C LYS A 356 -14.50 -16.63 -5.64
N ARG A 357 -14.37 -16.68 -4.31
CA ARG A 357 -15.43 -16.20 -3.39
C ARG A 357 -15.67 -14.71 -3.56
N TYR A 358 -14.60 -13.93 -3.67
CA TYR A 358 -14.69 -12.50 -3.98
C TYR A 358 -15.44 -12.23 -5.28
N GLU A 359 -15.12 -12.92 -6.38
CA GLU A 359 -15.75 -12.69 -7.69
C GLU A 359 -17.27 -12.96 -7.63
N ILE A 360 -17.70 -14.00 -6.91
CA ILE A 360 -19.12 -14.29 -6.68
C ILE A 360 -19.81 -13.13 -5.93
N ASN A 361 -19.23 -12.66 -4.84
CA ASN A 361 -19.78 -11.58 -4.03
C ASN A 361 -19.79 -10.24 -4.76
N TYR A 362 -18.75 -9.97 -5.55
CA TYR A 362 -18.62 -8.77 -6.38
C TYR A 362 -19.72 -8.72 -7.45
N GLU A 363 -19.91 -9.80 -8.20
CA GLU A 363 -20.96 -9.87 -9.22
C GLU A 363 -22.35 -9.80 -8.58
N TYR A 364 -22.55 -10.44 -7.43
CA TYR A 364 -23.80 -10.32 -6.68
C TYR A 364 -24.07 -8.87 -6.26
N ALA A 365 -23.09 -8.19 -5.66
CA ALA A 365 -23.21 -6.78 -5.27
C ALA A 365 -23.58 -5.90 -6.48
N LYS A 366 -22.84 -6.03 -7.58
CA LYS A 366 -23.07 -5.24 -8.79
C LYS A 366 -24.45 -5.47 -9.40
N ASN A 367 -24.90 -6.73 -9.49
CA ASN A 367 -26.22 -7.08 -10.00
C ASN A 367 -27.37 -6.58 -9.11
N ASN A 368 -27.09 -6.28 -7.84
CA ASN A 368 -28.05 -5.68 -6.92
C ASN A 368 -27.87 -4.16 -6.77
N GLY A 369 -27.16 -3.51 -7.71
CA GLY A 369 -27.07 -2.05 -7.79
C GLY A 369 -26.10 -1.41 -6.78
N PHE A 370 -25.20 -2.19 -6.16
CA PHE A 370 -24.15 -1.64 -5.31
C PHE A 370 -23.03 -1.03 -6.16
N GLU A 371 -22.58 0.16 -5.78
CA GLU A 371 -21.37 0.78 -6.30
C GLU A 371 -20.17 0.37 -5.45
N ILE A 372 -19.06 -0.02 -6.09
CA ILE A 372 -17.88 -0.56 -5.40
C ILE A 372 -16.69 0.34 -5.65
N PHE A 373 -16.10 0.83 -4.56
CA PHE A 373 -14.95 1.74 -4.52
C PHE A 373 -13.80 1.10 -3.75
N LYS A 374 -12.57 1.53 -3.97
CA LYS A 374 -11.38 1.04 -3.26
C LYS A 374 -11.16 1.76 -1.93
N SER A 375 -11.61 3.00 -1.79
CA SER A 375 -11.42 3.77 -0.56
C SER A 375 -12.52 4.82 -0.39
N PHE A 376 -12.66 5.35 0.82
CA PHE A 376 -13.53 6.50 1.08
C PHE A 376 -13.16 7.72 0.22
N ASN A 377 -11.87 7.90 -0.07
CA ASN A 377 -11.38 9.02 -0.88
C ASN A 377 -11.89 8.95 -2.33
N GLU A 378 -12.02 7.75 -2.89
CA GLU A 378 -12.53 7.55 -4.25
C GLU A 378 -13.99 7.99 -4.38
N ILE A 379 -14.82 7.83 -3.33
CA ILE A 379 -16.21 8.31 -3.35
C ILE A 379 -16.27 9.85 -3.41
N GLY A 380 -15.27 10.53 -2.84
CA GLY A 380 -15.12 11.98 -2.93
C GLY A 380 -14.55 12.47 -4.27
N GLY A 381 -14.20 11.56 -5.19
CA GLY A 381 -13.46 11.87 -6.42
C GLY A 381 -11.99 12.24 -6.16
N LEU A 382 -11.44 11.89 -5.00
CA LEU A 382 -10.02 12.04 -4.69
C LEU A 382 -9.32 10.72 -4.99
N ASN A 383 -8.60 10.65 -6.11
CA ASN A 383 -7.70 9.55 -6.40
C ASN A 383 -6.39 9.76 -5.61
N GLU A 384 -6.01 8.78 -4.79
CA GLU A 384 -4.69 8.72 -4.13
C GLU A 384 -3.56 8.34 -5.09
#